data_AF-A0A1F8S3R6-F1
#
_entry.id   AF-A0A1F8S3R6-F1
#
_cell.length_a   1.000
_cell.length_b   1.000
_cell.length_c   1.000
_cell.angle_alpha   90.00
_cell.angle_beta   90.00
_cell.angle_gamma   90.00
#
_symmetry.space_group_name_H-M   'P 1'
#
loop_
_entity.id
_entity.type
_entity.pdbx_description
1 polymer ?
#
loop_
_entity_poly.entity_id
_entity_poly.type
_entity_poly.pdbx_seq_one_letter_code
_entity_poly.pdbx_strand_id
1 'polypeptide(L)'
;MSTHVLDTAQGAPRRGVRVRLWRATGEHHDLVGDAVTDADGRIRDLLAGTPLEAGTYRLEFSLGDGFFAGLAADVRIDDATRSHHVPLLLAPFGLTTYRGS
;
A
#
# COMPACT_ATOMS: atom_id res chain seq x y z
N MET A 1 5.29 -2.21 7.92
CA MET A 1 4.04 -2.41 7.14
C MET A 1 4.43 -2.68 5.70
N SER A 2 3.80 -3.64 5.02
CA SER A 2 4.22 -4.08 3.69
C SER A 2 3.05 -4.11 2.69
N THR A 3 3.37 -4.12 1.41
CA THR A 3 2.36 -4.26 0.34
C THR A 3 2.91 -5.12 -0.81
N HIS A 4 1.99 -5.59 -1.65
CA HIS A 4 2.24 -6.34 -2.86
C HIS A 4 1.17 -5.96 -3.88
N VAL A 5 1.58 -5.58 -5.09
CA VAL A 5 0.66 -5.23 -6.18
C VAL A 5 0.74 -6.32 -7.25
N LEU A 6 -0.40 -6.93 -7.55
CA LEU A 6 -0.53 -7.97 -8.56
C LEU A 6 -1.48 -7.50 -9.67
N ASP A 7 -1.05 -7.60 -10.92
CA ASP A 7 -1.93 -7.51 -12.08
C ASP A 7 -2.60 -8.86 -12.29
N THR A 8 -3.90 -8.93 -12.01
CA THR A 8 -4.67 -10.17 -12.12
C THR A 8 -5.07 -10.52 -13.55
N ALA A 9 -5.05 -9.55 -14.48
CA ALA A 9 -5.30 -9.85 -15.90
C ALA A 9 -4.09 -10.54 -16.54
N GLN A 10 -2.88 -10.18 -16.12
CA GLN A 10 -1.64 -10.80 -16.58
C GLN A 10 -1.15 -11.95 -15.67
N GLY A 11 -1.73 -12.09 -14.47
CA GLY A 11 -1.29 -13.06 -13.48
C GLY A 11 0.14 -12.79 -12.98
N ALA A 12 0.57 -11.53 -12.95
CA ALA A 12 1.96 -11.14 -12.74
C ALA A 12 2.11 -9.99 -11.73
N PRO A 13 3.23 -9.89 -11.00
CA PRO A 13 3.48 -8.75 -10.13
C PRO A 13 3.60 -7.44 -10.90
N ARG A 14 3.09 -6.36 -10.33
CA ARG A 14 3.19 -5.02 -10.92
C ARG A 14 4.34 -4.24 -10.29
N ARG A 15 5.49 -4.26 -10.97
CA ARG A 15 6.68 -3.47 -10.66
C ARG A 15 6.45 -1.98 -10.95
N GLY A 16 7.14 -1.11 -10.21
CA GLY A 16 7.19 0.32 -10.53
C GLY A 16 6.00 1.13 -10.01
N VAL A 17 5.13 0.52 -9.20
CA VAL A 17 4.00 1.21 -8.57
C VAL A 17 4.51 1.99 -7.38
N ARG A 18 4.39 3.32 -7.43
CA ARG A 18 4.70 4.18 -6.29
C ARG A 18 3.60 4.07 -5.25
N VAL A 19 3.99 3.84 -4.00
CA VAL A 19 3.09 3.80 -2.85
C VAL A 19 3.57 4.79 -1.80
N ARG A 20 2.72 5.76 -1.48
CA ARG A 20 2.93 6.69 -0.36
C ARG A 20 2.13 6.22 0.84
N LEU A 21 2.75 6.29 2.01
CA LEU A 21 2.15 5.95 3.28
C LEU A 21 2.03 7.20 4.12
N TRP A 22 0.81 7.51 4.52
CA TRP A 22 0.51 8.65 5.37
C TRP A 22 0.00 8.17 6.71
N ARG A 23 0.37 8.84 7.80
CA ARG A 23 -0.22 8.65 9.12
C ARG A 23 -1.17 9.80 9.42
N ALA A 24 -2.39 9.50 9.83
CA ALA A 24 -3.32 10.54 10.29
C ALA A 24 -2.88 11.08 11.65
N THR A 25 -2.74 12.39 11.77
CA THR A 25 -2.35 13.12 12.99
C THR A 25 -3.33 14.28 13.23
N GLY A 26 -4.39 14.01 13.97
CA GLY A 26 -5.49 14.97 14.17
C GLY A 26 -6.23 15.24 12.85
N GLU A 27 -6.21 16.48 12.37
CA GLU A 27 -6.79 16.88 11.09
C GLU A 27 -5.80 16.78 9.91
N HIS A 28 -4.54 16.40 10.16
CA HIS A 28 -3.49 16.34 9.15
C HIS A 28 -3.07 14.90 8.83
N HIS A 29 -2.33 14.76 7.73
CA HIS A 29 -1.71 13.52 7.30
C HIS A 29 -0.21 13.74 7.10
N ASP A 30 0.61 13.07 7.91
CA ASP A 30 2.07 13.13 7.80
C ASP A 30 2.57 12.04 6.84
N LEU A 31 3.43 12.39 5.89
CA LEU A 31 4.07 11.42 5.01
C LEU A 31 5.12 10.65 5.83
N VAL A 32 4.88 9.36 6.05
CA VAL A 32 5.76 8.49 6.85
C VAL A 32 6.42 7.40 6.01
N GLY A 33 6.09 7.31 4.72
CA GLY A 33 6.70 6.36 3.80
C GLY A 33 6.46 6.72 2.34
N ASP A 34 7.46 6.46 1.50
CA ASP A 34 7.38 6.70 0.05
C ASP A 34 8.32 5.71 -0.66
N ALA A 35 7.76 4.74 -1.35
CA ALA A 35 8.52 3.67 -1.97
C ALA A 35 7.88 3.22 -3.28
N VAL A 36 8.63 2.42 -4.05
CA VAL A 36 8.21 1.88 -5.35
C VAL A 36 8.31 0.37 -5.31
N THR A 37 7.31 -0.32 -5.87
CA THR A 37 7.31 -1.79 -5.91
C THR A 37 8.50 -2.35 -6.70
N ASP A 38 9.12 -3.38 -6.13
CA ASP A 38 10.25 -4.11 -6.73
C ASP A 38 9.81 -5.02 -7.90
N ALA A 39 10.73 -5.85 -8.40
CA ALA A 39 10.46 -6.78 -9.51
C ALA A 39 9.39 -7.84 -9.17
N ASP A 40 9.19 -8.12 -7.88
CA ASP A 40 8.15 -9.01 -7.38
C ASP A 40 6.88 -8.23 -7.00
N GLY A 41 6.75 -6.97 -7.43
CA GLY A 41 5.59 -6.12 -7.14
C GLY A 41 5.46 -5.73 -5.67
N ARG A 42 6.52 -5.88 -4.87
CA ARG A 42 6.46 -5.75 -3.40
C ARG A 42 7.14 -4.48 -2.89
N ILE A 43 6.65 -4.03 -1.75
CA ILE A 43 7.38 -3.15 -0.84
C ILE A 43 7.38 -3.86 0.51
N ARG A 44 8.56 -4.33 0.93
CA ARG A 44 8.71 -5.16 2.14
C ARG A 44 8.54 -4.34 3.42
N ASP A 45 8.94 -3.08 3.38
CA ASP A 45 8.72 -2.15 4.48
C ASP A 45 8.48 -0.72 3.98
N LEU A 46 7.23 -0.27 4.09
CA LEU A 46 6.80 1.08 3.75
C LEU A 46 7.28 2.14 4.76
N LEU A 47 7.65 1.74 5.99
CA LEU A 47 8.10 2.65 7.04
C LEU A 47 9.62 2.89 7.03
N ALA A 48 10.35 2.22 6.12
CA ALA A 48 11.80 2.32 5.96
C ALA A 48 12.58 2.17 7.30
N GLY A 49 12.18 1.21 8.13
CA GLY A 49 12.77 0.92 9.44
C GLY A 49 12.20 1.74 10.60
N THR A 50 11.34 2.72 10.34
CA THR A 50 10.64 3.45 11.40
C THR A 50 9.66 2.53 12.13
N PRO A 51 9.60 2.53 13.47
CA PRO A 51 8.63 1.74 14.22
C PRO A 51 7.19 2.05 13.78
N LEU A 52 6.40 0.99 13.60
CA LEU A 52 4.96 1.14 13.43
C LEU A 52 4.33 1.50 14.77
N GLU A 53 3.41 2.46 14.76
CA GLU A 53 2.61 2.81 15.92
C GLU A 53 1.13 2.57 15.64
N ALA A 54 0.33 2.37 16.70
CA ALA A 54 -1.11 2.32 16.57
C ALA A 54 -1.68 3.64 16.01
N GLY A 55 -2.78 3.54 15.28
CA GLY A 55 -3.44 4.67 14.63
C GLY A 55 -3.96 4.36 13.23
N THR A 56 -4.38 5.40 12.53
CA THR A 56 -4.89 5.29 11.16
C THR A 56 -3.83 5.70 10.16
N TYR A 57 -3.66 4.88 9.13
CA TYR A 57 -2.74 5.14 8.02
C TYR A 57 -3.48 5.08 6.69
N ARG A 58 -3.01 5.85 5.72
CA ARG A 58 -3.48 5.83 4.34
C ARG A 58 -2.38 5.33 3.42
N LEU A 59 -2.67 4.28 2.66
CA LEU A 59 -1.83 3.84 1.55
C LEU A 59 -2.35 4.45 0.26
N GLU A 60 -1.51 5.18 -0.46
CA GLU A 60 -1.81 5.78 -1.76
C GLU A 60 -1.00 5.12 -2.87
N PHE A 61 -1.66 4.32 -3.69
CA PHE A 61 -1.09 3.62 -4.84
C PHE A 61 -1.22 4.48 -6.10
N SER A 62 -0.12 4.71 -6.81
CA SER A 62 -0.07 5.40 -8.10
C SER A 62 -0.07 4.38 -9.24
N LEU A 63 -1.21 4.19 -9.91
CA LEU A 63 -1.42 3.08 -10.86
C LEU A 63 -1.09 3.42 -12.32
N GLY A 64 -0.84 4.70 -12.59
CA GLY A 64 -0.41 5.21 -13.90
C GLY A 64 -1.53 5.24 -14.92
N ASP A 65 -1.17 4.96 -16.17
CA ASP A 65 -2.10 5.01 -17.31
C ASP A 65 -2.96 3.74 -17.34
N GLY A 66 -4.26 3.92 -17.13
CA GLY A 66 -5.26 2.89 -17.05
C GLY A 66 -6.60 3.48 -16.63
N PHE A 67 -7.64 2.66 -16.51
CA PHE A 67 -8.94 3.16 -16.04
C PHE A 67 -8.86 3.74 -14.63
N PHE A 68 -8.13 3.07 -13.72
CA PHE A 68 -7.81 3.60 -12.40
C PHE A 68 -6.47 4.31 -12.42
N ALA A 69 -6.45 5.62 -12.13
CA ALA A 69 -5.22 6.38 -11.97
C ALA A 69 -4.52 6.12 -10.63
N GLY A 70 -5.27 5.70 -9.61
CA GLY A 70 -4.75 5.44 -8.27
C GLY A 70 -5.79 4.84 -7.32
N LEU A 71 -5.33 4.46 -6.14
CA LEU A 71 -6.17 4.00 -5.02
C LEU A 71 -5.65 4.59 -3.72
N ALA A 72 -6.53 5.15 -2.89
CA ALA A 72 -6.25 5.50 -1.51
C ALA A 72 -7.05 4.58 -0.58
N ALA A 73 -6.36 3.88 0.33
CA ALA A 73 -6.99 2.98 1.29
C ALA A 73 -6.58 3.34 2.71
N ASP A 74 -7.57 3.66 3.55
CA ASP A 74 -7.37 3.90 4.97
C ASP A 74 -7.43 2.59 5.74
N VAL A 75 -6.44 2.36 6.59
CA VAL A 75 -6.32 1.18 7.46
C VAL A 75 -6.10 1.62 8.90
N ARG A 76 -6.76 0.93 9.83
CA ARG A 76 -6.57 1.13 11.27
C ARG A 76 -5.66 0.05 11.83
N ILE A 77 -4.63 0.49 12.56
CA ILE A 77 -3.65 -0.34 13.22
C ILE A 77 -3.92 -0.27 14.72
N ASP A 78 -4.43 -1.36 15.28
CA ASP A 78 -4.69 -1.47 16.73
C ASP A 78 -3.50 -2.12 17.47
N ASP A 79 -2.88 -3.14 16.88
CA ASP A 79 -1.77 -3.90 17.47
C ASP A 79 -0.50 -3.73 16.64
N ALA A 80 0.29 -2.69 16.92
CA ALA A 80 1.50 -2.37 16.18
C ALA A 80 2.63 -3.41 16.30
N THR A 81 2.50 -4.42 17.18
CA THR A 81 3.49 -5.50 17.31
C THR A 81 3.40 -6.54 16.19
N ARG A 82 2.28 -6.57 15.46
CA ARG A 82 2.07 -7.50 14.35
C ARG A 82 2.55 -6.94 13.02
N SER A 83 2.90 -7.85 12.13
CA SER A 83 3.04 -7.50 10.71
C SER A 83 1.69 -7.11 10.12
N HIS A 84 1.70 -6.09 9.28
CA HIS A 84 0.55 -5.61 8.54
C HIS A 84 0.89 -5.61 7.06
N HIS A 85 0.23 -6.50 6.31
CA HIS A 85 0.35 -6.61 4.88
C HIS A 85 -0.94 -6.14 4.20
N VAL A 86 -0.85 -5.19 3.28
CA VAL A 86 -2.02 -4.61 2.58
C VAL A 86 -1.79 -4.72 1.07
N PRO A 87 -2.10 -5.88 0.45
CA PRO A 87 -1.93 -6.07 -0.99
C PRO A 87 -2.98 -5.32 -1.82
N LEU A 88 -2.67 -5.14 -3.10
CA LEU A 88 -3.59 -4.65 -4.12
C LEU A 88 -3.61 -5.62 -5.30
N LEU A 89 -4.79 -6.17 -5.58
CA LEU A 89 -5.08 -6.94 -6.79
C LEU A 89 -5.73 -6.00 -7.80
N LEU A 90 -5.07 -5.83 -8.94
CA LEU A 90 -5.45 -4.92 -10.01
C LEU A 90 -5.99 -5.71 -11.21
N ALA A 91 -7.27 -5.51 -11.52
CA ALA A 91 -7.88 -5.88 -12.79
C ALA A 91 -8.16 -4.61 -13.62
N PRO A 92 -8.40 -4.72 -14.95
CA PRO A 92 -8.62 -3.55 -15.81
C PRO A 92 -9.72 -2.60 -15.31
N PHE A 93 -10.79 -3.16 -14.73
CA PHE A 93 -11.96 -2.41 -14.24
C PHE A 93 -12.40 -2.84 -12.83
N GLY A 94 -11.52 -3.50 -12.07
CA GLY A 94 -11.77 -3.85 -10.67
C GLY A 94 -10.51 -3.76 -9.82
N LEU A 95 -10.66 -3.37 -8.56
CA LEU A 95 -9.60 -3.35 -7.57
C LEU A 95 -10.02 -4.18 -6.35
N THR A 96 -9.09 -4.90 -5.75
CA THR A 96 -9.33 -5.57 -4.46
C THR A 96 -8.14 -5.33 -3.54
N THR A 97 -8.42 -4.92 -2.31
CA THR A 97 -7.43 -4.80 -1.24
C THR A 97 -8.01 -5.39 0.03
N TYR A 98 -7.15 -5.90 0.90
CA TYR A 98 -7.54 -6.59 2.13
C TYR A 98 -6.35 -6.63 3.10
N ARG A 99 -6.58 -7.11 4.33
CA ARG A 99 -5.49 -7.42 5.26
C ARG A 99 -4.92 -8.80 4.93
N GLY A 100 -3.71 -8.85 4.41
CA GLY A 100 -2.93 -10.08 4.25
C GLY A 100 -2.32 -10.55 5.58
N SER A 101 -1.85 -11.79 5.58
CA SER A 101 -1.03 -12.39 6.65
C SER A 101 0.36 -11.79 6.71
#